data_AF-A0A098SD30-F1
#
_entry.id   AF-A0A098SD30-F1
#
_cell.length_a   1.000
_cell.length_b   1.000
_cell.length_c   1.000
_cell.angle_alpha   90.00
_cell.angle_beta   90.00
_cell.angle_gamma   90.00
#
_symmetry.space_group_name_H-M   'P 1'
#
loop_
_entity.id
_entity.type
_entity.pdbx_description
1 polymer ?
#
loop_
_entity_poly.entity_id
_entity_poly.type
_entity_poly.pdbx_seq_one_letter_code
_entity_poly.pdbx_strand_id
1 'polypeptide(L)'
;MILMGVLLFAACEKDCLDPANPECANYDPCLAYEPANASFKMLIIPISTYDWDCDGGEPRDLEFEVDTVFATGGDIYFRADQTELQASNVSYEWRVGADPQVWTTRQFNLGFLENAVGDVPVTLIVEKINPDLCGGTAYTRDTVTKILHVREPLDNTYTDGSWSAVFGKWEGYNTDDESRTFQIEFKPGWRLEGLFDGCIVESPDLSIGLKQFYIAALGKPDCNRVCGVGALSPDRRELSMDYSYDGANGERVSRTFKGVKVE
;
A
#
# COMPACT_ATOMS: atom_id res chain seq x y z
N MET A 1 -65.75 -24.54 26.18
CA MET A 1 -65.23 -23.21 26.58
C MET A 1 -63.72 -23.36 26.72
N ILE A 2 -62.97 -23.03 25.67
CA ILE A 2 -61.51 -23.23 25.59
C ILE A 2 -60.88 -21.94 26.13
N LEU A 3 -60.18 -22.05 27.27
CA LEU A 3 -59.48 -20.96 27.93
C LEU A 3 -58.14 -20.76 27.20
N MET A 4 -58.07 -19.72 26.37
CA MET A 4 -56.89 -19.37 25.58
C MET A 4 -55.91 -18.61 26.50
N GLY A 5 -54.85 -19.31 26.93
CA GLY A 5 -53.78 -18.73 27.74
C GLY A 5 -52.94 -17.75 26.92
N VAL A 6 -53.04 -16.48 27.24
CA VAL A 6 -52.14 -15.43 26.73
C VAL A 6 -50.82 -15.55 27.49
N LEU A 7 -49.83 -16.19 26.86
CA LEU A 7 -48.43 -16.14 27.28
C LEU A 7 -47.86 -14.76 26.89
N LEU A 8 -47.93 -13.82 27.83
CA LEU A 8 -47.15 -12.59 27.77
C LEU A 8 -45.68 -12.96 27.97
N PHE A 9 -44.93 -13.05 26.87
CA PHE A 9 -43.47 -12.99 26.93
C PHE A 9 -43.09 -11.57 27.36
N ALA A 10 -42.96 -11.35 28.66
CA ALA A 10 -42.14 -10.27 29.18
C ALA A 10 -40.69 -10.59 28.77
N ALA A 11 -40.28 -10.07 27.62
CA ALA A 11 -38.86 -9.97 27.32
C ALA A 11 -38.26 -9.08 28.42
N CYS A 12 -37.39 -9.65 29.26
CA CYS A 12 -36.49 -8.82 30.05
C CYS A 12 -35.70 -7.98 29.04
N GLU A 13 -35.94 -6.66 29.00
CA GLU A 13 -34.89 -5.72 28.60
C GLU A 13 -33.68 -6.09 29.46
N LYS A 14 -32.63 -6.64 28.85
CA LYS A 14 -31.32 -6.61 29.49
C LYS A 14 -31.07 -5.13 29.78
N ASP A 15 -30.86 -4.77 31.04
CA ASP A 15 -30.37 -3.45 31.44
C ASP A 15 -29.09 -3.16 30.65
N CYS A 16 -29.26 -2.53 29.50
CA CYS A 16 -28.22 -2.16 28.57
C CYS A 16 -27.80 -0.77 29.01
N LEU A 17 -26.71 -0.70 29.78
CA LEU A 17 -26.20 0.53 30.37
C LEU A 17 -25.00 1.11 29.61
N ASP A 18 -24.68 0.58 28.44
CA ASP A 18 -23.58 1.04 27.62
C ASP A 18 -24.02 2.21 26.72
N PRO A 19 -23.63 3.46 27.02
CA PRO A 19 -24.04 4.60 26.22
C PRO A 19 -23.39 4.63 24.82
N ALA A 20 -22.43 3.75 24.50
CA ALA A 20 -21.87 3.64 23.15
C ALA A 20 -22.59 2.61 22.27
N ASN A 21 -23.52 1.83 22.83
CA ASN A 21 -24.23 0.79 22.11
C ASN A 21 -25.59 1.29 21.60
N PRO A 22 -25.84 1.33 20.27
CA PRO A 22 -27.09 1.85 19.69
C PRO A 22 -28.34 1.08 20.09
N GLU A 23 -28.19 -0.15 20.59
CA GLU A 23 -29.31 -0.97 21.08
C GLU A 23 -29.69 -0.66 22.54
N CYS A 24 -28.90 0.15 23.26
CA CYS A 24 -29.20 0.55 24.64
C CYS A 24 -30.11 1.78 24.70
N ALA A 25 -31.02 1.83 25.67
CA ALA A 25 -31.91 2.99 25.88
C ALA A 25 -31.16 4.27 26.30
N ASN A 26 -29.95 4.14 26.88
CA ASN A 26 -29.08 5.25 27.25
C ASN A 26 -28.03 5.58 26.18
N TYR A 27 -28.20 5.11 24.94
CA TYR A 27 -27.29 5.38 23.84
C TYR A 27 -27.08 6.89 23.64
N ASP A 28 -25.81 7.30 23.69
CA ASP A 28 -25.35 8.63 23.35
C ASP A 28 -24.70 8.60 21.95
N PRO A 29 -25.39 9.10 20.92
CA PRO A 29 -24.86 9.17 19.56
C PRO A 29 -23.52 9.92 19.44
N CYS A 30 -23.16 10.78 20.41
CA CYS A 30 -21.88 11.45 20.41
C CYS A 30 -20.69 10.54 20.68
N LEU A 31 -20.90 9.46 21.45
CA LEU A 31 -19.82 8.53 21.78
C LEU A 31 -19.44 7.67 20.57
N ALA A 32 -20.35 7.53 19.61
CA ALA A 32 -20.10 6.86 18.33
C ALA A 32 -19.61 7.84 17.23
N TYR A 33 -19.50 9.14 17.51
CA TYR A 33 -19.06 10.12 16.53
C TYR A 33 -17.54 10.06 16.35
N GLU A 34 -17.10 9.54 15.21
CA GLU A 34 -15.70 9.67 14.79
C GLU A 34 -15.47 11.05 14.12
N PRO A 35 -14.48 11.83 14.55
CA PRO A 35 -14.17 13.12 13.92
C PRO A 35 -13.61 12.94 12.50
N ALA A 36 -13.62 14.04 11.72
CA ALA A 36 -12.92 14.13 10.45
C ALA A 36 -11.43 13.78 10.63
N ASN A 37 -10.88 13.04 9.68
CA ASN A 37 -9.50 12.62 9.67
C ASN A 37 -8.91 12.82 8.27
N ALA A 38 -7.96 13.75 8.17
CA ALA A 38 -7.28 14.08 6.92
C ALA A 38 -5.99 13.27 6.72
N SER A 39 -5.80 12.16 7.43
CA SER A 39 -4.72 11.21 7.14
C SER A 39 -4.91 10.60 5.75
N PHE A 40 -3.81 10.47 5.03
CA PHE A 40 -3.81 9.94 3.68
C PHE A 40 -2.51 9.26 3.31
N LYS A 41 -2.55 8.51 2.21
CA LYS A 41 -1.39 7.86 1.61
C LYS A 41 -1.13 8.39 0.20
N MET A 42 0.14 8.41 -0.17
CA MET A 42 0.63 8.65 -1.54
C MET A 42 1.23 7.34 -2.01
N LEU A 43 0.71 6.78 -3.10
CA LEU A 43 0.92 5.40 -3.46
C LEU A 43 1.34 5.25 -4.92
N ILE A 44 2.17 4.25 -5.19
CA ILE A 44 2.37 3.72 -6.55
C ILE A 44 1.67 2.36 -6.62
N ILE A 45 0.93 2.15 -7.71
CA ILE A 45 0.31 0.86 -8.06
C ILE A 45 0.87 0.45 -9.42
N PRO A 46 1.83 -0.48 -9.47
CA PRO A 46 2.39 -0.94 -10.73
C PRO A 46 1.32 -1.63 -11.59
N ILE A 47 1.31 -1.32 -12.89
CA ILE A 47 0.29 -1.83 -13.82
C ILE A 47 0.30 -3.36 -13.91
N SER A 48 1.45 -4.02 -13.73
CA SER A 48 1.52 -5.48 -13.81
C SER A 48 1.23 -6.19 -12.48
N THR A 49 0.77 -5.47 -11.46
CA THR A 49 0.49 -6.04 -10.11
C THR A 49 -0.97 -5.88 -9.69
N TYR A 50 -1.87 -5.64 -10.64
CA TYR A 50 -3.30 -5.84 -10.40
C TYR A 50 -3.55 -7.33 -10.16
N ASP A 51 -4.40 -7.66 -9.19
CA ASP A 51 -4.75 -9.06 -8.84
C ASP A 51 -3.54 -9.91 -8.39
N TRP A 52 -2.62 -9.32 -7.64
CA TRP A 52 -1.44 -9.99 -7.10
C TRP A 52 -1.82 -11.09 -6.10
N ASP A 53 -1.43 -12.33 -6.40
CA ASP A 53 -1.71 -13.52 -5.60
C ASP A 53 -0.43 -14.20 -5.06
N CYS A 54 0.69 -13.48 -5.07
CA CYS A 54 2.00 -14.13 -4.89
C CYS A 54 2.24 -14.70 -3.49
N ASP A 55 1.79 -13.98 -2.46
CA ASP A 55 2.04 -14.25 -1.04
C ASP A 55 1.07 -15.27 -0.44
N GLY A 56 0.19 -15.87 -1.26
CA GLY A 56 -0.83 -16.81 -0.82
C GLY A 56 -2.01 -16.15 -0.11
N GLY A 57 -2.08 -14.82 -0.10
CA GLY A 57 -3.25 -14.06 0.31
C GLY A 57 -4.36 -14.05 -0.74
N GLU A 58 -5.47 -13.40 -0.39
CA GLU A 58 -6.50 -13.07 -1.37
C GLU A 58 -5.91 -12.12 -2.44
N PRO A 59 -6.23 -12.32 -3.72
CA PRO A 59 -5.74 -11.46 -4.79
C PRO A 59 -6.07 -9.99 -4.54
N ARG A 60 -5.06 -9.13 -4.73
CA ARG A 60 -5.16 -7.69 -4.41
C ARG A 60 -4.20 -6.87 -5.26
N ASP A 61 -4.44 -5.57 -5.34
CA ASP A 61 -3.47 -4.67 -5.94
C ASP A 61 -2.26 -4.51 -5.00
N LEU A 62 -1.05 -4.56 -5.54
CA LEU A 62 0.13 -4.14 -4.78
C LEU A 62 0.22 -2.62 -4.73
N GLU A 63 0.22 -2.11 -3.51
CA GLU A 63 0.29 -0.68 -3.23
C GLU A 63 1.55 -0.37 -2.44
N PHE A 64 2.28 0.63 -2.89
CA PHE A 64 3.54 1.04 -2.27
C PHE A 64 3.45 2.48 -1.81
N GLU A 65 3.54 2.72 -0.51
CA GLU A 65 3.58 4.09 0.02
C GLU A 65 4.93 4.73 -0.26
N VAL A 66 4.88 5.91 -0.88
CA VAL A 66 6.05 6.66 -1.34
C VAL A 66 6.00 8.10 -0.86
N ASP A 67 7.17 8.65 -0.58
CA ASP A 67 7.38 10.08 -0.38
C ASP A 67 8.24 10.70 -1.50
N THR A 68 8.77 9.87 -2.41
CA THR A 68 9.72 10.26 -3.44
C THR A 68 9.44 9.51 -4.73
N VAL A 69 9.41 10.23 -5.85
CA VAL A 69 9.17 9.68 -7.19
C VAL A 69 10.07 10.35 -8.23
N PHE A 70 10.20 9.74 -9.41
CA PHE A 70 10.75 10.41 -10.58
C PHE A 70 9.66 11.18 -11.33
N ALA A 71 10.01 12.35 -11.86
CA ALA A 71 9.21 13.00 -12.88
C ALA A 71 9.07 12.02 -14.06
N THR A 72 7.87 11.90 -14.62
CA THR A 72 7.44 10.90 -15.64
C THR A 72 7.37 9.44 -15.17
N GLY A 73 7.57 9.15 -13.88
CA GLY A 73 7.59 7.80 -13.32
C GLY A 73 6.24 7.08 -13.21
N GLY A 74 5.17 7.63 -13.81
CA GLY A 74 3.81 7.12 -13.74
C GLY A 74 2.88 7.93 -12.83
N ASP A 75 1.68 7.39 -12.63
CA ASP A 75 0.65 8.01 -11.81
C ASP A 75 0.88 7.73 -10.32
N ILE A 76 0.74 8.78 -9.51
CA ILE A 76 0.72 8.66 -8.05
C ILE A 76 -0.73 8.68 -7.59
N TYR A 77 -1.10 7.70 -6.79
CA TYR A 77 -2.43 7.59 -6.22
C TYR A 77 -2.46 8.24 -4.84
N PHE A 78 -3.34 9.22 -4.68
CA PHE A 78 -3.61 9.90 -3.42
C PHE A 78 -4.91 9.35 -2.85
N ARG A 79 -4.89 8.87 -1.60
CA ARG A 79 -6.07 8.24 -0.99
C ARG A 79 -6.19 8.60 0.48
N ALA A 80 -7.34 9.14 0.88
CA ALA A 80 -7.66 9.40 2.27
C ALA A 80 -7.91 8.08 3.04
N ASP A 81 -7.42 8.01 4.27
CA ASP A 81 -7.59 6.85 5.15
C ASP A 81 -9.02 6.73 5.70
N GLN A 82 -9.76 7.85 5.73
CA GLN A 82 -11.16 7.86 6.15
C GLN A 82 -12.00 6.93 5.25
N THR A 83 -12.68 5.97 5.87
CA THR A 83 -13.39 4.89 5.15
C THR A 83 -14.80 5.30 4.72
N GLU A 84 -15.27 4.74 3.61
CA GLU A 84 -16.56 5.10 2.99
C GLU A 84 -17.80 4.65 3.79
N LEU A 85 -17.64 3.80 4.81
CA LEU A 85 -18.77 3.34 5.64
C LEU A 85 -19.48 4.49 6.38
N GLN A 86 -18.93 5.71 6.34
CA GLN A 86 -19.50 6.93 6.91
C GLN A 86 -19.65 8.08 5.88
N ALA A 87 -19.63 7.78 4.57
CA ALA A 87 -19.39 8.74 3.49
C ALA A 87 -20.51 9.75 3.16
N SER A 88 -21.75 9.57 3.64
CA SER A 88 -22.85 10.47 3.22
C SER A 88 -22.67 11.94 3.69
N ASN A 89 -21.71 12.18 4.57
CA ASN A 89 -21.55 13.40 5.35
C ASN A 89 -20.10 13.90 5.41
N VAL A 90 -19.24 13.44 4.49
CA VAL A 90 -17.80 13.74 4.45
C VAL A 90 -17.47 14.43 3.12
N SER A 91 -16.76 15.55 3.19
CA SER A 91 -16.18 16.21 2.02
C SER A 91 -14.66 16.13 2.06
N TYR A 92 -14.07 16.02 0.87
CA TYR A 92 -12.63 16.02 0.66
C TYR A 92 -12.24 17.25 -0.15
N GLU A 93 -11.12 17.87 0.18
CA GLU A 93 -10.50 18.90 -0.64
C GLU A 93 -8.99 18.65 -0.67
N TRP A 94 -8.49 18.30 -1.86
CA TRP A 94 -7.08 18.07 -2.10
C TRP A 94 -6.45 19.24 -2.84
N ARG A 95 -5.25 19.63 -2.42
CA ARG A 95 -4.41 20.63 -3.07
C ARG A 95 -3.01 20.07 -3.26
N VAL A 96 -2.46 20.16 -4.47
CA VAL A 96 -1.16 19.59 -4.83
C VAL A 96 -0.25 20.69 -5.36
N GLY A 97 0.74 21.07 -4.55
CA GLY A 97 1.73 22.08 -4.92
C GLY A 97 1.10 23.40 -5.35
N ALA A 98 1.47 23.86 -6.55
CA ALA A 98 0.95 25.06 -7.19
C ALA A 98 -0.13 24.75 -8.24
N ASP A 99 -0.58 23.50 -8.35
CA ASP A 99 -1.64 23.13 -9.27
C ASP A 99 -2.95 23.85 -8.87
N PRO A 100 -3.60 24.61 -9.76
CA PRO A 100 -4.85 25.28 -9.45
C PRO A 100 -6.04 24.32 -9.30
N GLN A 101 -5.91 23.07 -9.76
CA GLN A 101 -6.94 22.06 -9.64
C GLN A 101 -7.13 21.65 -8.18
N VAL A 102 -8.39 21.44 -7.82
CA VAL A 102 -8.81 20.92 -6.52
C VAL A 102 -9.55 19.60 -6.77
N TRP A 103 -9.13 18.54 -6.09
CA TRP A 103 -9.82 17.26 -6.15
C TRP A 103 -10.73 17.11 -4.93
N THR A 104 -11.96 16.63 -5.16
CA THR A 104 -12.99 16.54 -4.11
C THR A 104 -13.45 15.12 -3.83
N THR A 105 -12.75 14.13 -4.38
CA THR A 105 -13.01 12.71 -4.17
C THR A 105 -12.11 12.16 -3.07
N ARG A 106 -12.49 11.03 -2.48
CA ARG A 106 -11.68 10.32 -1.48
C ARG A 106 -10.29 9.94 -2.00
N GLN A 107 -10.21 9.66 -3.29
CA GLN A 107 -8.97 9.32 -3.98
C GLN A 107 -8.94 9.89 -5.40
N PHE A 108 -7.73 10.13 -5.90
CA PHE A 108 -7.43 10.50 -7.28
C PHE A 108 -6.00 10.08 -7.63
N ASN A 109 -5.67 10.10 -8.91
CA ASN A 109 -4.31 9.89 -9.40
C ASN A 109 -3.81 11.11 -10.16
N LEU A 110 -2.50 11.37 -10.08
CA LEU A 110 -1.85 12.47 -10.79
C LEU A 110 -0.43 12.05 -11.20
N GLY A 111 -0.09 12.30 -12.46
CA GLY A 111 1.27 12.18 -12.99
C GLY A 111 2.01 13.52 -12.96
N PHE A 112 3.34 13.47 -12.79
CA PHE A 112 4.21 14.64 -12.75
C PHE A 112 5.07 14.71 -14.00
N LEU A 113 5.04 15.83 -14.72
CA LEU A 113 5.85 16.07 -15.91
C LEU A 113 7.32 16.38 -15.54
N GLU A 114 8.24 16.26 -16.50
CA GLU A 114 9.70 16.49 -16.31
C GLU A 114 10.03 17.84 -15.67
N ASN A 115 9.23 18.86 -15.90
CA ASN A 115 9.43 20.20 -15.34
C ASN A 115 8.84 20.39 -13.93
N ALA A 116 8.19 19.39 -13.35
CA ALA A 116 7.55 19.44 -12.03
C ALA A 116 8.49 18.95 -10.90
N VAL A 117 9.80 18.98 -11.14
CA VAL A 117 10.83 18.57 -10.18
C VAL A 117 10.88 19.51 -8.99
N GLY A 118 10.96 18.94 -7.79
CA GLY A 118 11.02 19.68 -6.54
C GLY A 118 10.20 19.01 -5.44
N ASP A 119 10.09 19.73 -4.32
CA ASP A 119 9.28 19.29 -3.19
C ASP A 119 7.85 19.85 -3.36
N VAL A 120 6.88 18.96 -3.52
CA VAL A 120 5.48 19.26 -3.80
C VAL A 120 4.67 19.04 -2.52
N PRO A 121 4.14 20.10 -1.88
CA PRO A 121 3.25 19.94 -0.74
C PRO A 121 1.89 19.40 -1.19
N VAL A 122 1.47 18.29 -0.61
CA VAL A 122 0.17 17.65 -0.87
C VAL A 122 -0.68 17.83 0.37
N THR A 123 -1.77 18.57 0.25
CA THR A 123 -2.67 18.89 1.36
C THR A 123 -4.02 18.23 1.16
N LEU A 124 -4.47 17.51 2.18
CA LEU A 124 -5.84 17.04 2.29
C LEU A 124 -6.54 17.82 3.40
N ILE A 125 -7.71 18.35 3.08
CA ILE A 125 -8.67 18.89 4.04
C ILE A 125 -9.88 17.97 4.03
N VAL A 126 -10.31 17.53 5.21
CA VAL A 126 -11.53 16.73 5.37
C VAL A 126 -12.48 17.49 6.27
N GLU A 127 -13.73 17.64 5.84
CA GLU A 127 -14.80 18.13 6.67
C GLU A 127 -15.87 17.06 6.83
N LYS A 128 -16.43 16.94 8.03
CA LYS A 128 -17.48 15.98 8.34
C LYS A 128 -18.60 16.68 9.09
N ILE A 129 -19.82 16.60 8.56
CA ILE A 129 -21.03 17.19 9.14
C ILE A 129 -22.03 16.08 9.39
N ASN A 130 -22.35 15.75 10.65
CA ASN A 130 -23.45 14.85 10.96
C ASN A 130 -24.55 15.61 11.74
N PRO A 131 -25.62 16.07 11.07
CA PRO A 131 -26.66 16.86 11.72
C PRO A 131 -27.54 16.03 12.67
N ASP A 132 -27.50 14.70 12.58
CA ASP A 132 -28.32 13.81 13.40
C ASP A 132 -27.61 13.36 14.69
N LEU A 133 -26.29 13.61 14.79
CA LEU A 133 -25.50 13.30 15.98
C LEU A 133 -25.25 14.57 16.81
N CYS A 134 -25.09 14.39 18.12
CA CYS A 134 -24.76 15.46 19.05
C CYS A 134 -25.66 16.70 19.00
N GLY A 135 -26.97 16.49 18.86
CA GLY A 135 -27.92 17.61 18.84
C GLY A 135 -27.69 18.58 17.68
N GLY A 136 -27.14 18.10 16.55
CA GLY A 136 -26.95 18.89 15.33
C GLY A 136 -25.68 19.73 15.28
N THR A 137 -24.74 19.53 16.21
CA THR A 137 -23.47 20.29 16.25
C THR A 137 -22.26 19.47 15.84
N ALA A 138 -22.42 18.24 15.36
CA ALA A 138 -21.31 17.37 15.01
C ALA A 138 -20.66 17.80 13.67
N TYR A 139 -19.89 18.88 13.72
CA TYR A 139 -19.00 19.32 12.65
C TYR A 139 -17.56 19.19 13.09
N THR A 140 -16.74 18.54 12.27
CA THR A 140 -15.30 18.50 12.45
C THR A 140 -14.59 18.74 11.14
N ARG A 141 -13.41 19.35 11.24
CA ARG A 141 -12.52 19.60 10.13
C ARG A 141 -11.11 19.21 10.54
N ASP A 142 -10.43 18.50 9.67
CA ASP A 142 -9.02 18.17 9.83
C ASP A 142 -8.24 18.54 8.55
N THR A 143 -6.95 18.79 8.70
CA THR A 143 -6.07 19.19 7.59
C THR A 143 -4.68 18.66 7.80
N VAL A 144 -4.17 17.92 6.81
CA VAL A 144 -2.82 17.34 6.82
C VAL A 144 -2.11 17.71 5.53
N THR A 145 -0.83 18.08 5.65
CA THR A 145 0.07 18.26 4.52
C THR A 145 1.23 17.27 4.60
N LYS A 146 1.46 16.48 3.55
CA LYS A 146 2.67 15.68 3.34
C LYS A 146 3.50 16.28 2.21
N ILE A 147 4.81 16.05 2.21
CA ILE A 147 5.71 16.48 1.12
C ILE A 147 5.97 15.29 0.21
N LEU A 148 5.75 15.48 -1.09
CA LEU A 148 6.17 14.58 -2.14
C LEU A 148 7.44 15.13 -2.79
N HIS A 149 8.51 14.34 -2.83
CA HIS A 149 9.77 14.67 -3.47
C HIS A 149 9.77 14.18 -4.93
N VAL A 150 9.55 15.09 -5.87
CA VAL A 150 9.66 14.80 -7.30
C VAL A 150 11.10 15.05 -7.73
N ARG A 151 11.77 14.02 -8.24
CA ARG A 151 13.17 14.07 -8.66
C ARG A 151 13.27 13.94 -10.17
N GLU A 152 14.32 14.53 -10.75
CA GLU A 152 14.64 14.29 -12.16
C GLU A 152 14.85 12.79 -12.37
N PRO A 153 14.33 12.21 -13.47
CA PRO A 153 14.72 10.87 -13.85
C PRO A 153 16.24 10.87 -14.03
N LEU A 154 16.90 9.85 -13.48
CA LEU A 154 18.34 9.68 -13.72
C LEU A 154 18.52 9.40 -15.21
N ASP A 155 19.27 10.27 -15.91
CA ASP A 155 19.48 10.29 -17.36
C ASP A 155 19.44 8.89 -17.99
N ASN A 156 18.39 8.63 -18.77
CA ASN A 156 18.24 7.76 -19.95
C ASN A 156 18.89 6.36 -20.00
N THR A 157 19.53 5.85 -18.95
CA THR A 157 20.15 4.53 -18.96
C THR A 157 19.45 3.60 -17.99
N TYR A 158 18.20 3.26 -18.32
CA TYR A 158 17.67 1.92 -18.05
C TYR A 158 18.66 0.81 -18.47
N THR A 159 19.63 1.14 -19.34
CA THR A 159 20.69 0.30 -19.86
C THR A 159 21.91 0.07 -18.95
N ASP A 160 22.19 0.91 -17.96
CA ASP A 160 23.37 0.73 -17.07
C ASP A 160 23.01 0.39 -15.61
N GLY A 161 21.73 0.51 -15.24
CA GLY A 161 21.26 0.18 -13.90
C GLY A 161 21.68 1.19 -12.82
N SER A 162 22.18 2.37 -13.19
CA SER A 162 22.56 3.40 -12.21
C SER A 162 21.37 4.07 -11.52
N TRP A 163 20.18 3.95 -12.12
CA TRP A 163 18.99 4.69 -11.70
C TRP A 163 18.29 4.11 -10.45
N SER A 164 18.53 2.84 -10.10
CA SER A 164 18.00 2.19 -8.90
C SER A 164 19.13 1.60 -8.06
N ALA A 165 19.07 1.83 -6.75
CA ALA A 165 20.07 1.27 -5.84
C ALA A 165 19.96 -0.26 -5.70
N VAL A 166 18.91 -0.87 -6.24
CA VAL A 166 18.70 -2.32 -6.26
C VAL A 166 19.68 -3.03 -7.19
N PHE A 167 20.17 -2.37 -8.26
CA PHE A 167 21.14 -2.98 -9.18
C PHE A 167 22.46 -3.34 -8.49
N GLY A 168 23.06 -4.43 -8.97
CA GLY A 168 24.30 -5.00 -8.45
C GLY A 168 24.09 -6.35 -7.77
N LYS A 169 25.16 -6.80 -7.11
CA LYS A 169 25.21 -8.09 -6.42
C LYS A 169 24.87 -7.96 -4.95
N TRP A 170 24.15 -8.95 -4.45
CA TRP A 170 23.73 -9.06 -3.07
C TRP A 170 24.08 -10.46 -2.57
N GLU A 171 24.80 -10.54 -1.46
CA GLU A 171 25.13 -11.79 -0.81
C GLU A 171 24.30 -11.93 0.45
N GLY A 172 23.64 -13.07 0.61
CA GLY A 172 22.65 -13.22 1.67
C GLY A 172 22.20 -14.65 1.87
N TYR A 173 21.13 -14.82 2.62
CA TYR A 173 20.54 -16.12 2.97
C TYR A 173 19.02 -16.01 3.01
N ASN A 174 18.35 -17.16 3.00
CA ASN A 174 16.92 -17.20 3.31
C ASN A 174 16.72 -17.36 4.81
N THR A 175 15.74 -16.67 5.39
CA THR A 175 15.54 -16.69 6.86
C THR A 175 15.13 -18.06 7.43
N ASP A 176 14.70 -19.01 6.58
CA ASP A 176 14.43 -20.40 6.94
C ASP A 176 15.70 -21.27 7.01
N ASP A 177 16.82 -20.81 6.43
CA ASP A 177 18.13 -21.46 6.50
C ASP A 177 19.26 -20.41 6.43
N GLU A 178 19.57 -19.81 7.57
CA GLU A 178 20.61 -18.78 7.67
C GLU A 178 22.04 -19.32 7.42
N SER A 179 22.22 -20.65 7.47
CA SER A 179 23.52 -21.27 7.25
C SER A 179 23.93 -21.34 5.78
N ARG A 180 22.95 -21.22 4.88
CA ARG A 180 23.14 -21.35 3.44
C ARG A 180 23.13 -19.98 2.77
N THR A 181 24.31 -19.43 2.58
CA THR A 181 24.49 -18.18 1.85
C THR A 181 24.50 -18.40 0.33
N PHE A 182 23.94 -17.45 -0.41
CA PHE A 182 23.97 -17.41 -1.87
C PHE A 182 23.96 -15.96 -2.36
N GLN A 183 24.29 -15.78 -3.64
CA GLN A 183 24.31 -14.46 -4.28
C GLN A 183 23.15 -14.32 -5.24
N ILE A 184 22.51 -13.16 -5.21
CA ILE A 184 21.60 -12.70 -6.25
C ILE A 184 22.18 -11.47 -6.94
N GLU A 185 21.84 -11.28 -8.21
CA GLU A 185 22.32 -10.13 -8.97
C GLU A 185 21.20 -9.51 -9.79
N PHE A 186 20.94 -8.23 -9.54
CA PHE A 186 20.10 -7.39 -10.38
C PHE A 186 20.98 -6.75 -11.45
N LYS A 187 20.83 -7.21 -12.69
CA LYS A 187 21.61 -6.79 -13.86
C LYS A 187 20.84 -5.76 -14.69
N PRO A 188 21.56 -4.85 -15.37
CA PRO A 188 20.96 -3.97 -16.37
C PRO A 188 20.21 -4.76 -17.45
N GLY A 189 19.17 -4.15 -18.03
CA GLY A 189 18.23 -4.86 -18.91
C GLY A 189 17.14 -5.63 -18.17
N TRP A 190 16.90 -5.29 -16.90
CA TRP A 190 15.83 -5.83 -16.07
C TRP A 190 15.95 -7.35 -15.92
N ARG A 191 17.01 -7.78 -15.24
CA ARG A 191 17.24 -9.21 -15.03
C ARG A 191 17.72 -9.48 -13.61
N LEU A 192 17.08 -10.42 -12.95
CA LEU A 192 17.51 -10.93 -11.65
C LEU A 192 17.99 -12.37 -11.80
N GLU A 193 19.20 -12.65 -11.34
CA GLU A 193 19.79 -13.99 -11.34
C GLU A 193 20.14 -14.46 -9.93
N GLY A 194 20.33 -15.77 -9.77
CA GLY A 194 20.86 -16.38 -8.55
C GLY A 194 19.81 -16.72 -7.50
N LEU A 195 18.53 -16.53 -7.80
CA LEU A 195 17.45 -17.00 -6.96
C LEU A 195 17.33 -18.53 -7.03
N PHE A 196 17.27 -19.19 -5.86
CA PHE A 196 17.16 -20.65 -5.72
C PHE A 196 17.99 -21.41 -6.76
N ASP A 197 17.45 -22.41 -7.47
CA ASP A 197 18.15 -23.29 -8.42
C ASP A 197 18.62 -22.58 -9.72
N GLY A 198 19.22 -21.39 -9.60
CA GLY A 198 19.74 -20.60 -10.71
C GLY A 198 18.65 -19.87 -11.49
N CYS A 199 17.49 -19.61 -10.87
CA CYS A 199 16.39 -18.91 -11.50
C CYS A 199 16.82 -17.52 -12.01
N ILE A 200 16.35 -17.23 -13.23
CA ILE A 200 16.50 -15.97 -13.94
C ILE A 200 15.11 -15.35 -14.13
N VAL A 201 14.85 -14.27 -13.41
CA VAL A 201 13.65 -13.45 -13.60
C VAL A 201 13.97 -12.34 -14.60
N GLU A 202 13.21 -12.27 -15.69
CA GLU A 202 13.29 -11.20 -16.67
C GLU A 202 12.23 -10.13 -16.36
N SER A 203 12.54 -8.87 -16.62
CA SER A 203 11.68 -7.71 -16.40
C SER A 203 11.14 -7.53 -14.96
N PRO A 204 11.95 -7.68 -13.88
CA PRO A 204 11.51 -7.20 -12.57
C PRO A 204 11.28 -5.68 -12.64
N ASP A 205 10.26 -5.17 -11.98
CA ASP A 205 10.09 -3.73 -11.87
C ASP A 205 10.84 -3.24 -10.63
N LEU A 206 11.90 -2.48 -10.90
CA LEU A 206 12.88 -2.02 -9.92
C LEU A 206 12.65 -0.55 -9.52
N SER A 207 11.50 0.01 -9.91
CA SER A 207 11.29 1.46 -10.01
C SER A 207 10.48 2.11 -8.91
N ILE A 208 10.15 1.35 -7.86
CA ILE A 208 9.11 1.76 -6.93
C ILE A 208 9.72 2.50 -5.74
N GLY A 209 9.42 3.80 -5.61
CA GLY A 209 9.86 4.60 -4.47
C GLY A 209 11.38 4.63 -4.23
N LEU A 210 12.20 4.35 -5.25
CA LEU A 210 13.68 4.28 -5.24
C LEU A 210 14.30 3.21 -4.32
N LYS A 211 13.50 2.49 -3.55
CA LYS A 211 13.94 1.53 -2.54
C LYS A 211 13.13 0.25 -2.57
N GLN A 212 11.96 0.25 -3.19
CA GLN A 212 11.08 -0.91 -3.28
C GLN A 212 11.12 -1.44 -4.71
N PHE A 213 10.85 -2.73 -4.84
CA PHE A 213 10.77 -3.39 -6.13
C PHE A 213 9.85 -4.60 -6.01
N TYR A 214 9.37 -5.08 -7.14
CA TYR A 214 8.78 -6.41 -7.21
C TYR A 214 9.41 -7.22 -8.33
N ILE A 215 9.33 -8.53 -8.17
CA ILE A 215 9.73 -9.49 -9.17
C ILE A 215 8.50 -10.29 -9.55
N ALA A 216 8.35 -10.58 -10.84
CA ALA A 216 7.33 -11.48 -11.34
C ALA A 216 7.86 -12.16 -12.60
N ALA A 217 8.03 -13.48 -12.55
CA ALA A 217 8.43 -14.29 -13.69
C ALA A 217 7.22 -15.09 -14.16
N LEU A 218 6.69 -14.73 -15.32
CA LEU A 218 5.65 -15.51 -15.98
C LEU A 218 6.31 -16.51 -16.96
N GLY A 219 6.35 -17.79 -16.58
CA GLY A 219 6.39 -18.89 -17.55
C GLY A 219 7.75 -19.43 -18.00
N LYS A 220 8.81 -19.38 -17.18
CA LYS A 220 10.01 -20.23 -17.40
C LYS A 220 9.98 -21.49 -16.52
N PRO A 221 10.37 -22.68 -17.04
CA PRO A 221 10.37 -23.93 -16.27
C PRO A 221 11.20 -23.85 -14.99
N ASP A 222 12.32 -23.11 -15.05
CA ASP A 222 13.30 -22.98 -13.95
C ASP A 222 12.92 -21.86 -12.96
N CYS A 223 11.83 -21.12 -13.22
CA CYS A 223 11.32 -20.02 -12.41
C CYS A 223 9.79 -20.09 -12.29
N ASN A 224 9.27 -21.27 -11.94
CA ASN A 224 7.84 -21.52 -12.00
C ASN A 224 7.05 -20.59 -11.05
N ARG A 225 6.27 -19.68 -11.64
CA ARG A 225 5.47 -18.65 -10.95
C ARG A 225 6.23 -17.91 -9.84
N VAL A 226 7.51 -17.60 -10.07
CA VAL A 226 8.27 -16.75 -9.15
C VAL A 226 7.64 -15.37 -9.12
N CYS A 227 7.43 -14.87 -7.92
CA CYS A 227 7.13 -13.47 -7.72
C CYS A 227 7.56 -13.07 -6.30
N GLY A 228 7.62 -11.78 -6.02
CA GLY A 228 8.02 -11.29 -4.71
C GLY A 228 8.08 -9.79 -4.65
N VAL A 229 8.14 -9.28 -3.43
CA VAL A 229 8.28 -7.86 -3.12
C VAL A 229 9.53 -7.69 -2.28
N GLY A 230 10.35 -6.71 -2.62
CA GLY A 230 11.54 -6.40 -1.86
C GLY A 230 11.72 -4.93 -1.60
N ALA A 231 12.57 -4.64 -0.62
CA ALA A 231 12.90 -3.31 -0.19
C ALA A 231 14.37 -3.22 0.24
N LEU A 232 14.94 -2.04 0.04
CA LEU A 232 16.24 -1.66 0.55
C LEU A 232 16.11 -1.00 1.93
N SER A 233 17.08 -1.29 2.78
CA SER A 233 17.36 -0.53 3.99
C SER A 233 17.56 0.98 3.72
N PRO A 234 17.41 1.87 4.72
CA PRO A 234 17.54 3.31 4.54
C PRO A 234 18.89 3.75 3.93
N ASP A 235 19.98 3.06 4.26
CA ASP A 235 21.33 3.32 3.74
C ASP A 235 21.65 2.57 2.44
N ARG A 236 20.70 1.75 1.96
CA ARG A 236 20.76 0.97 0.72
C ARG A 236 21.88 -0.09 0.72
N ARG A 237 22.34 -0.51 1.91
CA ARG A 237 23.38 -1.54 2.06
C ARG A 237 22.81 -2.93 2.27
N GLU A 238 21.60 -3.02 2.80
CA GLU A 238 20.86 -4.26 2.98
C GLU A 238 19.60 -4.29 2.10
N LEU A 239 19.25 -5.47 1.62
CA LEU A 239 18.04 -5.78 0.85
C LEU A 239 17.29 -6.91 1.55
N SER A 240 15.97 -6.76 1.68
CA SER A 240 15.06 -7.84 2.08
C SER A 240 14.06 -8.08 0.96
N MET A 241 13.75 -9.34 0.68
CA MET A 241 12.78 -9.71 -0.34
C MET A 241 11.97 -10.92 0.09
N ASP A 242 10.66 -10.72 0.21
CA ASP A 242 9.71 -11.81 0.39
C ASP A 242 9.31 -12.30 -1.00
N TYR A 243 9.53 -13.57 -1.29
CA TYR A 243 9.27 -14.14 -2.60
C TYR A 243 8.66 -15.54 -2.49
N SER A 244 7.89 -15.89 -3.50
CA SER A 244 7.21 -17.17 -3.59
C SER A 244 7.31 -17.75 -4.99
N TYR A 245 7.30 -19.07 -5.06
CA TYR A 245 7.42 -19.83 -6.31
C TYR A 245 6.76 -21.20 -6.15
N ASP A 246 6.51 -21.87 -7.26
CA ASP A 246 5.96 -23.22 -7.24
C ASP A 246 7.12 -24.24 -7.21
N GLY A 247 7.15 -25.06 -6.17
CA GLY A 247 8.11 -26.14 -5.99
C GLY A 247 7.91 -27.28 -6.99
N ALA A 248 8.80 -28.26 -6.93
CA ALA A 248 8.83 -29.36 -7.90
C ALA A 248 7.55 -30.21 -7.92
N ASN A 249 6.78 -30.25 -6.82
CA ASN A 249 5.52 -30.99 -6.75
C ASN A 249 4.29 -30.08 -6.90
N GLY A 250 4.48 -28.82 -7.32
CA GLY A 250 3.42 -27.82 -7.46
C GLY A 250 2.99 -27.20 -6.14
N GLU A 251 3.69 -27.46 -5.04
CA GLU A 251 3.48 -26.77 -3.77
C GLU A 251 3.93 -25.31 -3.87
N ARG A 252 3.16 -24.39 -3.27
CA ARG A 252 3.59 -23.00 -3.16
C ARG A 252 4.63 -22.88 -2.05
N VAL A 253 5.85 -22.46 -2.41
CA VAL A 253 6.94 -22.20 -1.47
C VAL A 253 7.09 -20.69 -1.30
N SER A 254 7.17 -20.21 -0.07
CA SER A 254 7.40 -18.79 0.27
C SER A 254 8.63 -18.66 1.15
N ARG A 255 9.50 -17.69 0.85
CA ARG A 255 10.76 -17.44 1.56
C ARG A 255 11.05 -15.95 1.65
N THR A 256 11.91 -15.59 2.60
CA THR A 256 12.45 -14.23 2.75
C THR A 256 13.96 -14.29 2.55
N PHE A 257 14.45 -13.63 1.50
CA PHE A 257 15.88 -13.39 1.30
C PHE A 257 16.31 -12.13 2.06
N LYS A 258 17.40 -12.21 2.81
CA LYS A 258 18.11 -11.06 3.39
C LYS A 258 19.52 -11.05 2.85
N GLY A 259 19.92 -9.94 2.24
CA GLY A 259 21.25 -9.81 1.65
C GLY A 259 21.89 -8.45 1.89
N VAL A 260 23.22 -8.44 1.85
CA VAL A 260 24.06 -7.24 1.93
C VAL A 260 24.68 -6.98 0.57
N LYS A 261 24.80 -5.71 0.19
CA LYS A 261 25.37 -5.31 -1.09
C LYS A 261 26.85 -5.68 -1.16
N VAL A 262 27.24 -6.39 -2.21
CA VAL A 262 28.64 -6.73 -2.50
C VAL A 262 29.28 -5.53 -3.19
N GLU A 263 30.39 -5.04 -2.65
CA GLU A 263 31.18 -3.92 -3.22
C GLU A 263 31.96 -4.31 -4.49
#